data_AF-L8DEJ9-F1
#
_entry.id   AF-L8DEJ9-F1
#
_cell.length_a   1.000
_cell.length_b   1.000
_cell.length_c   1.000
_cell.angle_alpha   90.00
_cell.angle_beta   90.00
_cell.angle_gamma   90.00
#
_symmetry.space_group_name_H-M   'P 1'
#
loop_
_entity.id
_entity.type
_entity.pdbx_description
1 polymer ?
#
loop_
_entity_poly.entity_id
_entity_poly.type
_entity_poly.pdbx_seq_one_letter_code
_entity_poly.pdbx_strand_id
1 'polypeptide(L)'
;MIQFADGRRLLVAPNEDVREFVTATYTFDATELVPVTFAAEPDGLGRSAGSTPGGWRSVQAGDLSVRIRVAGPTVLGRALTLVPDAVSTAPWFCAISDPIARVVLRGVRTRGSAGGGRREYYGARGQHRVIDVQASWQGKDLGSLTPVTPPVTFGFGSTPAAPSVTTITTTIDS
;
A
#
# COMPACT_ATOMS: atom_id res chain seq x y z
N MET A 1 -5.05 2.67 5.79
CA MET A 1 -5.27 1.61 6.79
C MET A 1 -4.05 1.53 7.68
N ILE A 2 -4.22 1.44 9.00
CA ILE A 2 -3.13 1.45 9.99
C ILE A 2 -3.36 0.31 10.97
N GLN A 3 -2.31 -0.45 11.29
CA GLN A 3 -2.35 -1.51 12.30
C GLN A 3 -1.28 -1.22 13.32
N PHE A 4 -1.69 -1.10 14.57
CA PHE A 4 -0.80 -0.83 15.69
C PHE A 4 -0.13 -2.11 16.18
N ALA A 5 0.94 -1.96 16.97
CA ALA A 5 1.68 -3.09 17.53
C ALA A 5 0.82 -4.00 18.44
N ASP A 6 -0.24 -3.45 19.03
CA ASP A 6 -1.24 -4.19 19.83
C ASP A 6 -2.27 -4.96 18.97
N GLY A 7 -2.16 -4.88 17.65
CA GLY A 7 -3.04 -5.55 16.69
C GLY A 7 -4.28 -4.74 16.30
N ARG A 8 -4.61 -3.64 16.97
CA ARG A 8 -5.76 -2.80 16.61
C ARG A 8 -5.59 -2.22 15.21
N ARG A 9 -6.70 -2.18 14.47
CA ARG A 9 -6.79 -1.71 13.08
C ARG A 9 -7.65 -0.47 13.00
N LEU A 10 -7.09 0.58 12.41
CA LEU A 10 -7.75 1.84 12.16
C LEU A 10 -7.87 2.08 10.64
N LEU A 11 -9.08 2.40 10.20
CA LEU A 11 -9.29 2.99 8.89
C LEU A 11 -9.30 4.51 9.00
N VAL A 12 -8.33 5.17 8.39
CA VAL A 12 -8.39 6.61 8.12
C VAL A 12 -8.91 6.79 6.71
N ALA A 13 -10.05 7.45 6.57
CA ALA A 13 -10.75 7.66 5.31
C ALA A 13 -10.91 9.17 5.01
N PRO A 14 -10.70 9.60 3.76
CA PRO A 14 -10.80 11.01 3.38
C PRO A 14 -12.23 11.53 3.32
N ASN A 15 -13.22 10.63 3.17
CA ASN A 15 -14.64 10.95 3.11
C ASN A 15 -15.48 9.70 3.44
N GLU A 16 -16.80 9.91 3.53
CA GLU A 16 -17.76 8.88 3.90
C GLU A 16 -17.82 7.74 2.87
N ASP A 17 -17.84 8.07 1.58
CA ASP A 17 -17.92 7.09 0.49
C ASP A 17 -16.77 6.08 0.54
N VAL A 18 -15.53 6.56 0.76
CA VAL A 18 -14.36 5.70 0.91
C VAL A 18 -14.47 4.87 2.20
N ARG A 19 -14.97 5.46 3.29
CA ARG A 19 -15.16 4.74 4.55
C ARG A 19 -16.11 3.57 4.35
N GLU A 20 -17.31 3.82 3.84
CA GLU A 20 -18.34 2.82 3.61
C GLU A 20 -17.87 1.72 2.65
N PHE A 21 -17.27 2.11 1.52
CA PHE A 21 -16.76 1.15 0.54
C PHE A 21 -15.70 0.21 1.12
N VAL A 22 -14.77 0.75 1.91
CA VAL A 22 -13.67 -0.02 2.48
C VAL A 22 -14.14 -0.85 3.67
N THR A 23 -15.06 -0.37 4.51
CA THR A 23 -15.61 -1.14 5.64
C THR A 23 -16.59 -2.23 5.22
N ALA A 24 -17.22 -2.11 4.05
CA ALA A 24 -17.96 -3.22 3.44
C ALA A 24 -17.02 -4.41 3.14
N THR A 25 -15.72 -4.14 2.92
CA THR A 25 -14.72 -5.11 2.49
C THR A 25 -13.84 -5.64 3.64
N TYR A 26 -13.47 -4.77 4.57
CA TYR A 26 -12.60 -5.12 5.70
C TYR A 26 -13.17 -4.66 7.02
N THR A 27 -12.91 -5.44 8.06
CA THR A 27 -13.24 -5.07 9.44
C THR A 27 -12.12 -4.25 10.06
N PHE A 28 -12.49 -3.14 10.69
CA PHE A 28 -11.60 -2.30 11.49
C PHE A 28 -12.16 -2.14 12.89
N ASP A 29 -11.27 -1.93 13.85
CA ASP A 29 -11.64 -1.71 15.26
C ASP A 29 -12.08 -0.24 15.48
N ALA A 30 -11.62 0.67 14.62
CA ALA A 30 -12.05 2.07 14.58
C ALA A 30 -11.96 2.65 13.15
N THR A 31 -12.69 3.74 12.92
CA THR A 31 -12.62 4.53 11.69
C THR A 31 -12.51 6.01 12.02
N GLU A 32 -11.76 6.77 11.22
CA GLU A 32 -11.59 8.20 11.35
C GLU A 32 -11.77 8.88 9.99
N LEU A 33 -12.52 9.99 9.97
CA LEU A 33 -12.75 10.80 8.78
C LEU A 33 -11.91 12.07 8.83
N VAL A 34 -10.80 12.07 8.09
CA VAL A 34 -9.85 13.19 8.01
C VAL A 34 -9.23 13.23 6.63
N PRO A 35 -8.80 14.41 6.14
CA PRO A 35 -8.09 14.50 4.88
C PRO A 35 -6.88 13.57 4.84
N VAL A 36 -6.75 12.83 3.74
CA VAL A 36 -5.57 12.00 3.44
C VAL A 36 -4.85 12.63 2.27
N THR A 37 -3.63 13.08 2.48
CA THR A 37 -2.80 13.66 1.41
C THR A 37 -1.59 12.79 1.17
N PHE A 38 -1.22 12.65 -0.10
CA PHE A 38 0.02 12.04 -0.53
C PHE A 38 0.69 12.99 -1.51
N ALA A 39 1.95 13.33 -1.25
CA ALA A 39 2.68 14.26 -2.08
C ALA A 39 4.12 13.81 -2.30
N ALA A 40 4.67 14.15 -3.47
CA ALA A 40 6.10 14.13 -3.65
C ALA A 40 6.71 15.40 -3.07
N GLU A 41 7.72 15.25 -2.22
CA GLU A 41 8.42 16.40 -1.70
C GLU A 41 9.33 17.00 -2.77
N PRO A 42 9.54 18.33 -2.78
CA PRO A 42 10.52 18.94 -3.65
C PRO A 42 11.93 18.43 -3.34
N ASP A 43 12.79 18.35 -4.35
CA ASP A 43 14.21 18.17 -4.11
C ASP A 43 14.84 19.47 -3.56
N GLY A 44 16.14 19.41 -3.21
CA GLY A 44 16.88 20.58 -2.71
C GLY A 44 16.98 21.75 -3.71
N LEU A 45 16.46 21.60 -4.94
CA LEU A 45 16.39 22.61 -5.99
C LEU A 45 14.94 23.07 -6.26
N GLY A 46 13.97 22.66 -5.43
CA GLY A 46 12.58 23.05 -5.54
C GLY A 46 11.82 22.37 -6.69
N ARG A 47 12.40 21.35 -7.34
CA ARG A 47 11.71 20.59 -8.39
C ARG A 47 10.88 19.51 -7.74
N SER A 48 9.67 19.27 -8.26
CA SER A 48 8.81 18.20 -7.76
C SER A 48 9.52 16.86 -7.95
N ALA A 49 9.97 16.22 -6.86
CA ALA A 49 10.82 15.03 -6.92
C ALA A 49 10.02 13.75 -7.24
N GLY A 50 8.81 13.89 -7.80
CA GLY A 50 7.81 12.83 -8.03
C GLY A 50 8.32 11.63 -8.81
N SER A 51 9.41 11.79 -9.55
CA SER A 51 10.04 10.73 -10.34
C SER A 51 11.53 10.53 -10.07
N THR A 52 12.14 11.31 -9.15
CA THR A 52 13.57 11.20 -8.87
C THR A 52 13.84 10.02 -7.94
N PRO A 53 14.71 9.07 -8.31
CA PRO A 53 15.16 8.01 -7.41
C PRO A 53 15.73 8.63 -6.12
N GLY A 54 15.30 8.13 -4.96
CA GLY A 54 15.73 8.67 -3.67
C GLY A 54 14.98 9.92 -3.20
N GLY A 55 13.97 10.40 -3.93
CA GLY A 55 13.10 11.49 -3.48
C GLY A 55 12.21 11.08 -2.31
N TRP A 56 11.95 12.04 -1.41
CA TRP A 56 10.99 11.86 -0.32
C TRP A 56 9.55 11.98 -0.83
N ARG A 57 8.65 11.21 -0.21
CA ARG A 57 7.20 11.32 -0.34
C ARG A 57 6.60 11.48 1.03
N SER A 58 5.59 12.33 1.16
CA SER A 58 4.87 12.51 2.42
C SER A 58 3.45 11.96 2.31
N VAL A 59 2.98 11.38 3.42
CA VAL A 59 1.59 11.02 3.67
C VAL A 59 1.16 11.76 4.93
N GLN A 60 0.06 12.49 4.88
CA GLN A 60 -0.59 13.07 6.06
C GLN A 60 -2.01 12.53 6.14
N ALA A 61 -2.39 12.03 7.31
CA ALA A 61 -3.70 11.44 7.55
C ALA A 61 -4.08 11.58 9.03
N GLY A 62 -4.70 12.71 9.39
CA GLY A 62 -5.02 13.05 10.78
C GLY A 62 -3.77 13.09 11.65
N ASP A 63 -3.76 12.27 12.70
CA ASP A 63 -2.64 12.13 13.63
C ASP A 63 -1.39 11.46 13.03
N LEU A 64 -1.49 10.85 11.84
CA LEU A 64 -0.39 10.19 11.15
C LEU A 64 0.35 11.17 10.23
N SER A 65 1.65 11.30 10.44
CA SER A 65 2.59 11.91 9.51
C SER A 65 3.64 10.88 9.11
N VAL A 66 3.81 10.64 7.81
CA VAL A 66 4.83 9.73 7.29
C VAL A 66 5.58 10.41 6.18
N ARG A 67 6.91 10.32 6.21
CA ARG A 67 7.80 10.59 5.09
C ARG A 67 8.49 9.30 4.74
N ILE A 68 8.46 8.91 3.46
CA ILE A 68 9.16 7.72 2.95
C ILE A 68 10.12 8.13 1.85
N ARG A 69 11.28 7.48 1.85
CA ARG A 69 12.24 7.58 0.75
C ARG A 69 12.30 6.25 0.02
N VAL A 70 12.18 6.31 -1.29
CA VAL A 70 12.17 5.12 -2.15
C VAL A 70 13.43 5.05 -3.00
N ALA A 71 13.98 3.86 -3.16
CA ALA A 71 15.05 3.60 -4.11
C ALA A 71 14.53 3.52 -5.56
N GLY A 72 15.43 3.19 -6.48
CA GLY A 72 15.03 2.78 -7.82
C GLY A 72 14.10 1.55 -7.83
N PRO A 73 13.50 1.22 -8.99
CA PRO A 73 12.59 0.09 -9.10
C PRO A 73 13.26 -1.22 -8.67
N THR A 74 12.53 -2.05 -7.93
CA THR A 74 12.92 -3.43 -7.59
C THR A 74 12.98 -4.29 -8.86
N VAL A 75 13.57 -5.49 -8.78
CA VAL A 75 13.55 -6.46 -9.91
C VAL A 75 12.11 -6.75 -10.35
N LEU A 76 11.21 -6.95 -9.38
CA LEU A 76 9.79 -7.12 -9.67
C LEU A 76 9.18 -5.86 -10.30
N GLY A 77 9.47 -4.69 -9.76
CA GLY A 77 9.01 -3.41 -10.31
C GLY A 77 9.42 -3.24 -11.77
N ARG A 78 10.64 -3.61 -12.15
CA ARG A 78 11.10 -3.60 -13.55
C ARG A 78 10.35 -4.63 -14.39
N ALA A 79 10.15 -5.85 -13.89
CA ALA A 79 9.40 -6.88 -14.61
C ALA A 79 7.94 -6.45 -14.88
N LEU A 80 7.30 -5.78 -13.92
CA LEU A 80 5.93 -5.30 -14.06
C LEU A 80 5.79 -4.22 -15.15
N THR A 81 6.82 -3.41 -15.40
CA THR A 81 6.80 -2.44 -16.51
C THR A 81 6.82 -3.08 -17.90
N LEU A 82 7.14 -4.37 -18.00
CA LEU A 82 7.10 -5.11 -19.27
C LEU A 82 5.69 -5.57 -19.63
N VAL A 83 4.76 -5.54 -18.66
CA VAL A 83 3.37 -5.95 -18.85
C VAL A 83 2.54 -4.68 -19.09
N PRO A 84 1.83 -4.56 -20.23
CA PRO A 84 0.96 -3.42 -20.47
C PRO A 84 -0.04 -3.20 -19.33
N ASP A 85 -0.30 -1.95 -18.99
CA ASP A 85 -1.19 -1.56 -17.88
C ASP A 85 -2.57 -2.23 -17.94
N ALA A 86 -3.13 -2.35 -19.16
CA ALA A 86 -4.42 -3.02 -19.37
C ALA A 86 -4.39 -4.52 -19.03
N VAL A 87 -3.24 -5.17 -19.17
CA VAL A 87 -3.04 -6.59 -18.86
C VAL A 87 -2.74 -6.77 -17.38
N SER A 88 -1.82 -5.98 -16.82
CA SER A 88 -1.39 -6.12 -15.41
C SER A 88 -2.52 -5.86 -14.41
N THR A 89 -3.56 -5.12 -14.81
CA THR A 89 -4.74 -4.83 -13.97
C THR A 89 -5.98 -5.59 -14.38
N ALA A 90 -5.88 -6.48 -15.36
CA ALA A 90 -7.00 -7.35 -15.70
C ALA A 90 -7.21 -8.41 -14.60
N PRO A 91 -8.45 -8.65 -14.14
CA PRO A 91 -8.75 -9.66 -13.12
C PRO A 91 -8.23 -11.07 -13.46
N TRP A 92 -8.28 -11.47 -14.73
CA TRP A 92 -7.77 -12.77 -15.19
C TRP A 92 -6.26 -12.89 -14.99
N PHE A 93 -5.51 -11.81 -15.23
CA PHE A 93 -4.05 -11.78 -15.08
C PHE A 93 -3.66 -11.80 -13.60
N CYS A 94 -4.38 -11.07 -12.76
CA CYS A 94 -4.22 -11.10 -11.31
C CYS A 94 -4.46 -12.52 -10.74
N ALA A 95 -5.46 -13.24 -11.27
CA ALA A 95 -5.76 -14.61 -10.86
C ALA A 95 -4.65 -15.61 -11.25
N ILE A 96 -4.07 -15.48 -12.45
CA ILE A 96 -3.01 -16.39 -12.93
C ILE A 96 -1.67 -16.09 -12.26
N SER A 97 -1.40 -14.83 -11.93
CA SER A 97 -0.15 -14.43 -11.27
C SER A 97 -0.14 -14.67 -9.74
N ASP A 98 -1.30 -14.89 -9.10
CA ASP A 98 -1.42 -15.10 -7.65
C ASP A 98 -0.54 -16.23 -7.10
N PRO A 99 -0.47 -17.43 -7.73
CA PRO A 99 0.42 -18.49 -7.25
C PRO A 99 1.90 -18.09 -7.30
N ILE A 100 2.31 -17.34 -8.33
CA ILE A 100 3.69 -16.85 -8.48
C ILE A 100 3.97 -15.78 -7.42
N ALA A 101 3.04 -14.85 -7.22
CA ALA A 101 3.15 -13.82 -6.19
C ALA A 101 3.29 -14.44 -4.79
N ARG A 102 2.52 -15.49 -4.46
CA ARG A 102 2.61 -16.18 -3.17
C ARG A 102 3.95 -16.85 -2.92
N VAL A 103 4.56 -17.41 -3.98
CA VAL A 103 5.85 -18.10 -3.90
C VAL A 103 7.00 -17.09 -3.79
N VAL A 104 6.96 -16.04 -4.61
CA VAL A 104 8.03 -15.04 -4.71
C VAL A 104 7.98 -14.02 -3.57
N LEU A 105 6.78 -13.66 -3.11
CA LEU A 105 6.53 -12.68 -2.06
C LEU A 105 5.66 -13.30 -0.96
N ARG A 106 6.31 -13.95 0.02
CA ARG A 106 5.60 -14.54 1.17
C ARG A 106 4.70 -13.49 1.84
N GLY A 107 3.42 -13.80 1.95
CA GLY A 107 2.38 -12.93 2.53
C GLY A 107 1.53 -12.16 1.51
N VAL A 108 2.00 -12.03 0.26
CA VAL A 108 1.26 -11.33 -0.80
C VAL A 108 0.23 -12.25 -1.43
N ARG A 109 -0.96 -11.68 -1.69
CA ARG A 109 -2.00 -12.29 -2.51
C ARG A 109 -2.49 -11.24 -3.50
N THR A 110 -2.68 -11.61 -4.76
CA THR A 110 -3.22 -10.75 -5.82
C THR A 110 -4.70 -11.03 -6.10
N ARG A 111 -5.28 -12.05 -5.45
CA ARG A 111 -6.72 -12.35 -5.48
C ARG A 111 -7.25 -12.87 -4.15
N GLY A 112 -8.46 -12.46 -3.78
CA GLY A 112 -9.16 -13.00 -2.62
C GLY A 112 -10.64 -12.64 -2.57
N SER A 113 -11.31 -13.08 -1.50
CA SER A 113 -12.69 -12.68 -1.22
C SER A 113 -12.70 -11.36 -0.45
N ALA A 114 -13.59 -10.45 -0.86
CA ALA A 114 -13.80 -9.13 -0.30
C ALA A 114 -15.00 -9.06 0.66
N GLY A 115 -15.46 -10.20 1.20
CA GLY A 115 -16.70 -10.25 1.98
C GLY A 115 -17.96 -9.98 1.15
N GLY A 116 -19.11 -10.47 1.61
CA GLY A 116 -20.40 -10.21 0.95
C GLY A 116 -20.51 -10.77 -0.48
N GLY A 117 -19.84 -11.89 -0.79
CA GLY A 117 -19.86 -12.51 -2.13
C GLY A 117 -18.90 -11.91 -3.16
N ARG A 118 -18.30 -10.76 -2.86
CA ARG A 118 -17.43 -10.01 -3.78
C ARG A 118 -16.04 -10.63 -3.91
N ARG A 119 -15.41 -10.44 -5.08
CA ARG A 119 -14.03 -10.85 -5.38
C ARG A 119 -13.17 -9.63 -5.63
N GLU A 120 -11.98 -9.62 -5.05
CA GLU A 120 -11.03 -8.52 -5.20
C GLU A 120 -9.74 -9.01 -5.87
N TYR A 121 -9.22 -8.17 -6.76
CA TYR A 121 -8.01 -8.40 -7.54
C TYR A 121 -7.09 -7.19 -7.42
N TYR A 122 -5.79 -7.45 -7.16
CA TYR A 122 -4.76 -6.42 -7.15
C TYR A 122 -3.82 -6.57 -8.33
N GLY A 123 -3.93 -5.66 -9.29
CA GLY A 123 -2.99 -5.53 -10.39
C GLY A 123 -1.84 -4.61 -10.02
N ALA A 124 -0.64 -5.16 -9.82
CA ALA A 124 0.55 -4.36 -9.54
C ALA A 124 1.21 -3.87 -10.85
N ARG A 125 1.63 -2.61 -10.89
CA ARG A 125 2.28 -1.98 -12.06
C ARG A 125 3.72 -1.56 -11.84
N GLY A 126 4.11 -1.35 -10.59
CA GLY A 126 5.47 -0.90 -10.27
C GLY A 126 5.73 -1.09 -8.80
N GLN A 127 7.00 -1.33 -8.44
CA GLN A 127 7.40 -1.52 -7.05
C GLN A 127 8.78 -0.95 -6.79
N HIS A 128 8.87 -0.11 -5.78
CA HIS A 128 10.11 0.50 -5.29
C HIS A 128 10.37 0.07 -3.85
N ARG A 129 11.64 -0.17 -3.52
CA ARG A 129 12.04 -0.47 -2.13
C ARG A 129 11.98 0.80 -1.31
N VAL A 130 11.36 0.74 -0.13
CA VAL A 130 11.51 1.81 0.88
C VAL A 130 12.87 1.64 1.53
N ILE A 131 13.66 2.71 1.52
CA ILE A 131 15.02 2.73 2.09
C ILE A 131 15.13 3.62 3.31
N ASP A 132 14.10 4.42 3.57
CA ASP A 132 14.04 5.33 4.70
C ASP A 132 12.60 5.66 5.05
N VAL A 133 12.32 5.86 6.33
CA VAL A 133 11.02 6.32 6.82
C VAL A 133 11.22 7.22 8.03
N GLN A 134 10.47 8.31 8.07
CA GLN A 134 10.27 9.11 9.27
C GLN A 134 8.76 9.14 9.50
N ALA A 135 8.30 8.62 10.62
CA ALA A 135 6.87 8.48 10.86
C ALA A 135 6.53 8.86 12.29
N SER A 136 5.42 9.56 12.47
CA SER A 136 4.89 9.89 13.79
C SER A 136 3.39 9.68 13.85
N TRP A 137 2.92 9.35 15.05
CA TRP A 137 1.50 9.25 15.39
C TRP A 137 1.24 10.11 16.62
N GLN A 138 0.31 11.07 16.54
CA GLN A 138 0.05 12.03 17.63
C GLN A 138 1.33 12.74 18.10
N GLY A 139 2.19 13.08 17.14
CA GLY A 139 3.50 13.69 17.40
C GLY A 139 4.56 12.76 18.00
N LYS A 140 4.25 11.50 18.32
CA LYS A 140 5.22 10.52 18.83
C LYS A 140 5.90 9.79 17.69
N ASP A 141 7.22 9.73 17.73
CA ASP A 141 8.02 8.97 16.76
C ASP A 141 7.66 7.48 16.78
N LEU A 142 7.50 6.90 15.58
CA LEU A 142 7.17 5.48 15.39
C LEU A 142 8.42 4.60 15.20
N GLY A 143 9.61 5.19 15.29
CA GLY A 143 10.89 4.50 15.19
C GLY A 143 11.37 4.30 13.75
N SER A 144 12.46 3.54 13.63
CA SER A 144 13.15 3.32 12.36
C SER A 144 12.44 2.30 11.46
N LEU A 145 12.76 2.35 10.16
CA LEU A 145 12.31 1.35 9.19
C LEU A 145 12.70 -0.08 9.62
N THR A 146 11.71 -0.95 9.77
CA THR A 146 11.90 -2.37 10.10
C THR A 146 11.13 -3.25 9.12
N PRO A 147 11.46 -4.56 9.02
CA PRO A 147 10.64 -5.50 8.29
C PRO A 147 9.20 -5.54 8.83
N VAL A 148 8.22 -5.68 7.93
CA VAL A 148 6.80 -5.86 8.31
C VAL A 148 6.64 -7.27 8.86
N THR A 149 6.79 -7.43 10.17
CA THR A 149 6.65 -8.71 10.88
C THR A 149 6.08 -8.48 12.29
N PRO A 150 4.99 -9.16 12.67
CA PRO A 150 4.22 -10.12 11.87
C PRO A 150 3.53 -9.45 10.66
N PRO A 151 3.10 -10.22 9.65
CA PRO A 151 2.31 -9.70 8.53
C PRO A 151 1.08 -8.94 9.04
N VAL A 152 0.70 -7.87 8.35
CA VAL A 152 -0.50 -7.13 8.70
C VAL A 152 -1.76 -7.95 8.38
N THR A 153 -2.82 -7.74 9.14
CA THR A 153 -4.06 -8.52 9.03
C THR A 153 -5.20 -7.67 8.47
N PHE A 154 -4.90 -6.96 7.37
CA PHE A 154 -5.93 -6.32 6.53
C PHE A 154 -6.34 -7.28 5.43
N GLY A 155 -7.64 -7.46 5.22
CA GLY A 155 -8.14 -8.25 4.10
C GLY A 155 -7.57 -9.66 4.01
N PHE A 156 -7.38 -10.11 2.77
CA PHE A 156 -6.99 -11.49 2.47
C PHE A 156 -5.48 -11.67 2.28
N GLY A 157 -4.68 -10.60 2.32
CA GLY A 157 -3.24 -10.63 2.07
C GLY A 157 -2.50 -9.48 2.76
N SER A 158 -1.20 -9.65 2.95
CA SER A 158 -0.30 -8.64 3.53
C SER A 158 0.64 -8.09 2.45
N THR A 159 1.40 -7.07 2.83
CA THR A 159 2.59 -6.65 2.09
C THR A 159 3.76 -7.64 2.31
N PRO A 160 4.79 -7.64 1.44
CA PRO A 160 6.04 -8.34 1.70
C PRO A 160 6.70 -7.84 3.00
N ALA A 161 7.47 -8.72 3.66
CA ALA A 161 8.22 -8.36 4.86
C ALA A 161 9.21 -7.21 4.60
N ALA A 162 9.80 -7.13 3.41
CA ALA A 162 10.64 -6.00 3.03
C ALA A 162 9.77 -4.80 2.63
N PRO A 163 9.86 -3.65 3.33
CA PRO A 163 9.03 -2.48 3.04
C PRO A 163 9.21 -1.98 1.60
N SER A 164 8.09 -1.76 0.90
CA SER A 164 8.05 -1.31 -0.48
C SER A 164 6.83 -0.45 -0.77
N VAL A 165 6.95 0.44 -1.75
CA VAL A 165 5.82 1.16 -2.36
C VAL A 165 5.47 0.43 -3.64
N THR A 166 4.22 -0.01 -3.74
CA THR A 166 3.71 -0.68 -4.94
C THR A 166 2.55 0.11 -5.50
N THR A 167 2.60 0.44 -6.79
CA THR A 167 1.45 1.00 -7.49
C THR A 167 0.52 -0.15 -7.85
N ILE A 168 -0.70 -0.10 -7.34
CA ILE A 168 -1.72 -1.12 -7.57
C ILE A 168 -2.98 -0.51 -8.18
N THR A 169 -3.68 -1.29 -8.98
CA THR A 169 -5.08 -1.07 -9.32
C THR A 169 -5.89 -2.19 -8.67
N THR A 170 -6.91 -1.80 -7.92
CA THR A 170 -7.84 -2.72 -7.30
C THR A 170 -9.09 -2.83 -8.16
N THR A 171 -9.49 -4.05 -8.51
CA THR A 171 -10.77 -4.34 -9.14
C THR A 171 -11.61 -5.18 -8.19
N ILE A 172 -12.85 -4.74 -7.95
CA ILE A 172 -13.82 -5.49 -7.13
C ILE A 172 -14.97 -5.92 -8.05
N ASP A 173 -15.12 -7.23 -8.21
CA ASP A 173 -16.23 -7.83 -8.93
C ASP A 173 -17.34 -8.19 -7.93
N SER A 174 -18.57 -7.76 -8.24
CA SER A 174 -19.79 -8.05 -7.49
C SER A 174 -20.58 -9.20 -8.10
#